data_AF-A0A2D9CFH4-F1
#
_entry.id   AF-A0A2D9CFH4-F1
#
_cell.length_a   1.000
_cell.length_b   1.000
_cell.length_c   1.000
_cell.angle_alpha   90.00
_cell.angle_beta   90.00
_cell.angle_gamma   90.00
#
_symmetry.space_group_name_H-M   'P 1'
#
loop_
_entity.id
_entity.type
_entity.pdbx_description
1 polymer ?
#
loop_
_entity_poly.entity_id
_entity_poly.type
_entity_poly.pdbx_seq_one_letter_code
_entity_poly.pdbx_strand_id
1 'polypeptide(L)'
;MGKVKAIENVFGALKNLFDYKRDGNEIADRISDIPSAREVAGLPYIPEAGAFSNIKSEQANLLRDHFSQGYLSNDTLPPEQITISDLKGKTLMSIVGDPTGRHTVTNLQGRELPEPVDSMAGFQYTDIPGQGYAGAKGPTNNKLNEALRTEDPYYTSVMMAEKSGDFAMHTGELFGQMLRNQGNMPLDTKDIPKIDEAIRGMGMPIKVKVKNPDGTEKMVGRTIYPFQGFTTVADPNAVLNFLKTLPTGTLRAAFLKGMDKAGLQKMGIPSVGQTRLALADAEQIGMDWGTTGYRGFVPDLNKGSFPTTAQNSTTYDTGVDKVGRSQSFLDGSRGIPANLLYRDNAAARREAGTGGNLVMNSADYKVLESSPKKAKQIVDDQLDEIISTFTEIERRAGRRASLQYAQELLSGGKITGQMIEAARKANIPSWMLAAIMPTLGALNAIPEEDGT
;
A
#
# COMPACT_ATOMS: atom_id res chain seq x y z
N MET A 1 55.35 16.34 -8.26
CA MET A 1 54.74 16.39 -6.92
C MET A 1 53.25 16.58 -7.09
N GLY A 2 52.48 15.52 -6.85
CA GLY A 2 51.09 15.42 -7.23
C GLY A 2 50.11 15.55 -6.05
N LYS A 3 48.91 15.99 -6.43
CA LYS A 3 47.59 15.73 -5.85
C LYS A 3 47.29 16.25 -4.43
N VAL A 4 46.66 17.42 -4.40
CA VAL A 4 45.57 17.74 -3.45
C VAL A 4 44.38 18.21 -4.28
N LYS A 5 43.47 17.30 -4.63
CA LYS A 5 42.12 17.59 -5.14
C LYS A 5 41.29 16.29 -5.12
N ALA A 6 40.77 15.92 -3.96
CA ALA A 6 39.73 14.89 -3.81
C ALA A 6 39.20 14.83 -2.36
N ILE A 7 38.65 15.93 -1.83
CA ILE A 7 37.79 15.84 -0.62
C ILE A 7 36.49 16.68 -0.76
N GLU A 8 36.33 17.50 -1.79
CA GLU A 8 35.12 18.35 -1.94
C GLU A 8 33.89 17.65 -2.58
N ASN A 9 34.00 16.37 -3.00
CA ASN A 9 32.91 15.67 -3.69
C ASN A 9 32.20 14.57 -2.86
N VAL A 10 32.44 14.48 -1.54
CA VAL A 10 31.72 13.50 -0.68
C VAL A 10 30.57 14.16 0.11
N PHE A 11 30.50 15.49 0.15
CA PHE A 11 29.43 16.25 0.84
C PHE A 11 28.57 17.11 -0.09
N GLY A 12 28.66 16.90 -1.41
CA GLY A 12 27.88 17.62 -2.43
C GLY A 12 26.38 17.29 -2.49
N ALA A 13 25.81 16.65 -1.45
CA ALA A 13 24.41 16.25 -1.38
C ALA A 13 23.66 16.82 -0.16
N LEU A 14 24.17 17.87 0.49
CA LEU A 14 23.32 18.77 1.29
C LEU A 14 22.58 19.73 0.36
N LYS A 15 21.82 19.15 -0.56
CA LYS A 15 20.83 19.81 -1.39
C LYS A 15 19.63 19.98 -0.46
N ASN A 16 19.35 21.21 0.01
CA ASN A 16 18.25 21.58 0.92
C ASN A 16 17.25 20.46 1.21
N LEU A 17 17.55 19.64 2.22
CA LEU A 17 16.68 18.60 2.72
C LEU A 17 15.74 19.24 3.72
N PHE A 18 14.43 18.98 3.61
CA PHE A 18 13.46 19.51 4.55
C PHE A 18 13.34 18.54 5.72
N ASP A 19 13.65 19.02 6.92
CA ASP A 19 13.46 18.24 8.13
C ASP A 19 11.98 17.86 8.28
N TYR A 20 11.73 16.62 8.66
CA TYR A 20 10.42 16.21 9.14
C TYR A 20 10.52 15.67 10.56
N LYS A 21 9.45 15.94 11.32
CA LYS A 21 9.15 15.30 12.59
C LYS A 21 7.76 14.69 12.45
N ARG A 22 7.64 13.40 12.75
CA ARG A 22 6.40 12.66 12.67
C ARG A 22 6.01 12.20 14.06
N ASP A 23 5.04 12.90 14.64
CA ASP A 23 4.34 12.48 15.85
C ASP A 23 3.09 11.72 15.45
N GLY A 24 2.99 10.47 15.89
CA GLY A 24 1.86 9.63 15.57
C GLY A 24 0.58 10.03 16.28
N ASN A 25 0.62 10.78 17.39
CA ASN A 25 -0.59 11.36 17.99
C ASN A 25 -1.22 12.39 17.06
N GLU A 26 -0.42 13.27 16.46
CA GLU A 26 -0.90 14.28 15.51
C GLU A 26 -1.56 13.62 14.29
N ILE A 27 -0.97 12.53 13.79
CA ILE A 27 -1.56 11.76 12.68
C ILE A 27 -2.86 11.10 13.13
N ALA A 28 -2.85 10.40 14.28
CA ALA A 28 -4.03 9.72 14.82
C ALA A 28 -5.20 10.68 15.00
N ASP A 29 -4.96 11.87 15.56
CA ASP A 29 -5.99 12.87 15.77
C ASP A 29 -6.57 13.36 14.43
N ARG A 30 -5.73 13.56 13.41
CA ARG A 30 -6.17 13.96 12.06
C ARG A 30 -7.06 12.91 11.38
N ILE A 31 -6.86 11.62 11.66
CA ILE A 31 -7.55 10.53 10.94
C ILE A 31 -8.59 9.77 11.77
N SER A 32 -8.71 10.06 13.06
CA SER A 32 -9.57 9.33 14.02
C SER A 32 -11.06 9.29 13.64
N ASP A 33 -11.57 10.35 13.02
CA ASP A 33 -12.97 10.45 12.61
C ASP A 33 -13.22 10.00 11.15
N ILE A 34 -12.20 9.45 10.48
CA ILE A 34 -12.29 9.01 9.09
C ILE A 34 -12.70 7.54 9.04
N PRO A 35 -13.94 7.21 8.62
CA PRO A 35 -14.39 5.83 8.54
C PRO A 35 -13.62 5.03 7.51
N SER A 36 -13.36 3.78 7.85
CA SER A 36 -12.75 2.79 6.96
C SER A 36 -13.81 2.02 6.16
N ALA A 37 -13.42 1.49 5.01
CA ALA A 37 -14.24 0.55 4.23
C ALA A 37 -14.64 -0.68 5.07
N ARG A 38 -13.75 -1.12 5.97
CA ARG A 38 -14.02 -2.24 6.89
C ARG A 38 -15.17 -1.94 7.82
N GLU A 39 -15.17 -0.75 8.41
CA GLU A 39 -16.23 -0.32 9.32
C GLU A 39 -17.58 -0.23 8.61
N VAL A 40 -17.63 0.40 7.43
CA VAL A 40 -18.87 0.51 6.64
C VAL A 40 -19.37 -0.85 6.17
N ALA A 41 -18.47 -1.79 5.90
CA ALA A 41 -18.81 -3.18 5.57
C ALA A 41 -19.18 -4.04 6.80
N GLY A 42 -19.23 -3.48 8.01
CA GLY A 42 -19.56 -4.20 9.24
C GLY A 42 -18.49 -5.22 9.67
N LEU A 43 -17.26 -5.08 9.20
CA LEU A 43 -16.13 -5.93 9.61
C LEU A 43 -15.51 -5.45 10.93
N PRO A 44 -14.80 -6.33 11.66
CA PRO A 44 -14.13 -5.94 12.89
C PRO A 44 -13.18 -4.75 12.68
N TYR A 45 -13.36 -3.75 13.55
CA TYR A 45 -12.51 -2.57 13.63
C TYR A 45 -11.07 -2.98 13.94
N ILE A 46 -10.14 -2.33 13.24
CA ILE A 46 -8.70 -2.39 13.52
C ILE A 46 -8.30 -0.94 13.77
N PRO A 47 -7.65 -0.64 14.90
CA PRO A 47 -7.14 0.69 15.19
C PRO A 47 -6.31 1.27 14.05
N GLU A 48 -6.23 2.59 13.97
CA GLU A 48 -5.51 3.29 12.91
C GLU A 48 -4.05 2.81 12.90
N ALA A 49 -3.60 2.34 11.73
CA ALA A 49 -2.29 1.73 11.57
C ALA A 49 -2.02 0.48 12.44
N GLY A 50 -2.97 -0.06 13.20
CA GLY A 50 -2.80 -1.29 13.99
C GLY A 50 -2.40 -2.50 13.13
N ALA A 51 -2.83 -2.51 11.86
CA ALA A 51 -2.42 -3.50 10.88
C ALA A 51 -0.94 -3.44 10.49
N PHE A 52 -0.16 -2.45 10.93
CA PHE A 52 1.30 -2.45 10.78
C PHE A 52 2.01 -3.41 11.74
N SER A 53 1.35 -3.98 12.77
CA SER A 53 1.95 -4.97 13.69
C SER A 53 1.18 -6.30 13.70
N ASN A 54 1.87 -7.40 13.98
CA ASN A 54 1.28 -8.71 14.32
C ASN A 54 0.92 -8.82 15.81
N ILE A 55 1.42 -7.90 16.64
CA ILE A 55 1.32 -7.97 18.09
C ILE A 55 0.06 -7.23 18.53
N LYS A 56 -1.01 -7.99 18.82
CA LYS A 56 -2.33 -7.44 19.19
C LYS A 56 -2.27 -6.38 20.31
N SER A 57 -1.41 -6.57 21.31
CA SER A 57 -1.26 -5.62 22.42
C SER A 57 -0.63 -4.29 21.99
N GLU A 58 0.11 -4.27 20.89
CA GLU A 58 0.71 -3.06 20.32
C GLU A 58 -0.28 -2.34 19.38
N GLN A 59 -1.14 -3.09 18.68
CA GLN A 59 -2.01 -2.54 17.63
C GLN A 59 -2.89 -1.37 18.08
N ALA A 60 -3.34 -1.36 19.33
CA ALA A 60 -4.21 -0.31 19.86
C ALA A 60 -3.56 1.07 19.92
N ASN A 61 -2.27 1.12 20.26
CA ASN A 61 -1.54 2.38 20.47
C ASN A 61 -0.39 2.56 19.49
N LEU A 62 -0.16 1.61 18.56
CA LEU A 62 1.00 1.62 17.67
C LEU A 62 1.22 2.98 16.99
N LEU A 63 0.16 3.56 16.43
CA LEU A 63 0.24 4.87 15.81
C LEU A 63 0.47 5.97 16.85
N ARG A 64 -0.31 6.04 17.93
CA ARG A 64 -0.17 7.08 18.96
C ARG A 64 1.19 7.08 19.67
N ASP A 65 1.80 5.90 19.78
CA ASP A 65 3.13 5.72 20.35
C ASP A 65 4.25 5.96 19.32
N HIS A 66 3.93 6.27 18.07
CA HIS A 66 4.92 6.45 17.00
C HIS A 66 5.62 7.80 17.06
N PHE A 67 6.94 7.76 16.94
CA PHE A 67 7.77 8.92 16.71
C PHE A 67 8.89 8.63 15.72
N SER A 68 9.05 9.47 14.69
CA SER A 68 10.22 9.40 13.79
C SER A 68 10.64 10.78 13.26
N GLN A 69 11.90 10.89 12.85
CA GLN A 69 12.46 12.11 12.26
C GLN A 69 13.43 11.80 11.12
N GLY A 70 13.65 12.78 10.27
CA GLY A 70 14.67 12.75 9.23
C GLY A 70 14.38 13.79 8.16
N TYR A 71 14.56 13.42 6.90
CA TYR A 71 14.56 14.37 5.79
C TYR A 71 13.57 13.95 4.70
N LEU A 72 12.73 14.88 4.24
CA LEU A 72 11.93 14.68 3.04
C LEU A 72 12.81 14.81 1.78
N SER A 73 12.49 14.02 0.76
CA SER A 73 13.15 14.14 -0.55
C SER A 73 12.80 15.49 -1.19
N ASN A 74 13.80 16.18 -1.73
CA ASN A 74 13.61 17.42 -2.49
C ASN A 74 13.59 17.21 -4.01
N ASP A 75 13.75 15.97 -4.47
CA ASP A 75 13.72 15.62 -5.89
C ASP A 75 12.28 15.29 -6.37
N THR A 76 11.31 15.22 -5.45
CA THR A 76 9.90 14.95 -5.77
C THR A 76 9.18 16.20 -6.28
N LEU A 77 8.44 16.04 -7.37
CA LEU A 77 7.45 17.02 -7.81
C LEU A 77 6.07 16.56 -7.34
N PRO A 78 5.24 17.45 -6.76
CA PRO A 78 3.89 17.07 -6.36
C PRO A 78 3.08 16.58 -7.57
N PRO A 79 2.16 15.63 -7.41
CA PRO A 79 1.32 15.18 -8.52
C PRO A 79 0.46 16.33 -9.04
N GLU A 80 0.20 16.32 -10.34
CA GLU A 80 -0.86 17.14 -10.93
C GLU A 80 -2.22 16.63 -10.45
N GLN A 81 -3.06 17.54 -9.94
CA GLN A 81 -4.41 17.20 -9.55
C GLN A 81 -5.30 17.19 -10.78
N ILE A 82 -6.05 16.10 -10.93
CA ILE A 82 -6.81 15.73 -12.11
C ILE A 82 -8.13 15.12 -11.63
N THR A 83 -9.12 15.00 -12.51
CA THR A 83 -10.35 14.25 -12.25
C THR A 83 -10.38 12.95 -13.07
N ILE A 84 -11.23 12.01 -12.69
CA ILE A 84 -11.43 10.80 -13.50
C ILE A 84 -11.94 11.13 -14.91
N SER A 85 -12.68 12.23 -15.07
CA SER A 85 -13.17 12.70 -16.37
C SER A 85 -12.04 13.08 -17.33
N ASP A 86 -10.90 13.57 -16.81
CA ASP A 86 -9.72 13.89 -17.62
C ASP A 86 -9.06 12.63 -18.21
N LEU A 87 -9.40 11.45 -17.68
CA LEU A 87 -8.91 10.16 -18.15
C LEU A 87 -9.89 9.46 -19.10
N LYS A 88 -11.00 10.11 -19.48
CA LYS A 88 -12.02 9.52 -20.34
C LYS A 88 -11.43 8.98 -21.65
N GLY A 89 -11.83 7.75 -22.02
CA GLY A 89 -11.31 7.02 -23.16
C GLY A 89 -10.00 6.25 -22.91
N LYS A 90 -9.27 6.54 -21.82
CA LYS A 90 -8.06 5.79 -21.47
C LYS A 90 -8.39 4.43 -20.84
N THR A 91 -7.42 3.52 -20.90
CA THR A 91 -7.49 2.25 -20.19
C THR A 91 -6.63 2.29 -18.93
N LEU A 92 -7.27 2.36 -17.76
CA LEU A 92 -6.60 2.24 -16.47
C LEU A 92 -6.04 0.82 -16.31
N MET A 93 -4.80 0.71 -15.85
CA MET A 93 -4.14 -0.55 -15.54
C MET A 93 -3.52 -0.47 -14.14
N SER A 94 -3.69 -1.50 -13.34
CA SER A 94 -3.20 -1.47 -11.96
C SER A 94 -1.69 -1.66 -11.87
N ILE A 95 -1.07 -0.83 -11.04
CA ILE A 95 0.24 -1.07 -10.44
C ILE A 95 0.05 -1.13 -8.93
N VAL A 96 0.63 -2.13 -8.27
CA VAL A 96 0.55 -2.26 -6.82
C VAL A 96 1.80 -1.67 -6.20
N GLY A 97 1.65 -1.02 -5.05
CA GLY A 97 2.76 -0.41 -4.33
C GLY A 97 2.53 -0.53 -2.84
N ASP A 98 3.61 -0.76 -2.11
CA ASP A 98 3.59 -0.75 -0.66
C ASP A 98 3.45 0.68 -0.12
N PRO A 99 2.95 0.85 1.12
CA PRO A 99 2.61 2.17 1.64
C PRO A 99 3.85 2.98 2.08
N THR A 100 5.07 2.56 1.72
CA THR A 100 6.27 3.34 2.05
C THR A 100 6.30 4.67 1.31
N GLY A 101 7.01 5.64 1.87
CA GLY A 101 7.22 6.97 1.31
C GLY A 101 8.62 7.13 0.73
N ARG A 102 8.89 8.32 0.19
CA ARG A 102 10.21 8.74 -0.27
C ARG A 102 10.81 9.78 0.67
N HIS A 103 11.63 9.32 1.61
CA HIS A 103 12.27 10.14 2.64
C HIS A 103 13.42 9.37 3.29
N THR A 104 14.25 10.09 4.05
CA THR A 104 15.35 9.52 4.83
C THR A 104 14.95 9.50 6.29
N VAL A 105 15.05 8.35 6.96
CA VAL A 105 14.85 8.22 8.41
C VAL A 105 16.20 8.37 9.11
N THR A 106 16.25 9.17 10.16
CA THR A 106 17.46 9.39 10.99
C THR A 106 17.23 9.05 12.46
N ASN A 107 15.98 9.09 12.91
CA ASN A 107 15.57 8.77 14.27
C ASN A 107 14.25 8.00 14.27
N LEU A 108 14.16 6.98 15.13
CA LEU A 108 12.92 6.24 15.39
C LEU A 108 12.79 5.98 16.89
N GLN A 109 11.64 6.34 17.48
CA GLN A 109 11.34 6.18 18.90
C GLN A 109 12.39 6.81 19.83
N GLY A 110 12.87 8.00 19.46
CA GLY A 110 13.89 8.74 20.21
C GLY A 110 15.30 8.18 20.07
N ARG A 111 15.51 7.20 19.19
CA ARG A 111 16.81 6.57 18.95
C ARG A 111 17.39 7.07 17.63
N GLU A 112 18.53 7.75 17.70
CA GLU A 112 19.31 8.08 16.51
C GLU A 112 19.84 6.81 15.86
N LEU A 113 19.73 6.74 14.54
CA LEU A 113 20.25 5.62 13.77
C LEU A 113 21.77 5.79 13.60
N PRO A 114 22.58 4.71 13.73
CA PRO A 114 24.01 4.77 13.43
C PRO A 114 24.31 5.29 12.02
N GLU A 115 23.45 4.93 11.06
CA GLU A 115 23.44 5.46 9.71
C GLU A 115 21.98 5.78 9.31
N PRO A 116 21.71 6.95 8.69
CA PRO A 116 20.42 7.24 8.11
C PRO A 116 19.99 6.20 7.07
N VAL A 117 18.68 5.99 6.92
CA VAL A 117 18.12 5.02 5.97
C VAL A 117 17.21 5.70 4.98
N ASP A 118 17.53 5.58 3.69
CA ASP A 118 16.75 6.12 2.60
C ASP A 118 15.63 5.16 2.17
N SER A 119 14.39 5.62 2.30
CA SER A 119 13.24 5.03 1.64
C SER A 119 13.11 5.63 0.23
N MET A 120 13.33 4.81 -0.80
CA MET A 120 13.24 5.21 -2.22
C MET A 120 12.19 4.35 -2.96
N ALA A 121 11.02 4.18 -2.35
CA ALA A 121 9.97 3.28 -2.82
C ALA A 121 8.57 3.88 -2.64
N GLY A 122 7.55 3.01 -2.67
CA GLY A 122 6.15 3.38 -2.68
C GLY A 122 5.76 4.24 -3.87
N PHE A 123 4.57 4.84 -3.80
CA PHE A 123 4.05 5.62 -4.93
C PHE A 123 4.70 6.99 -5.11
N GLN A 124 5.40 7.50 -4.09
CA GLN A 124 6.23 8.72 -4.24
C GLN A 124 7.48 8.48 -5.12
N TYR A 125 7.81 7.23 -5.47
CA TYR A 125 8.74 6.93 -6.58
C TYR A 125 8.30 7.62 -7.88
N THR A 126 6.99 7.61 -8.16
CA THR A 126 6.40 8.24 -9.34
C THR A 126 6.48 9.77 -9.28
N ASP A 127 6.84 10.39 -8.16
CA ASP A 127 6.92 11.85 -8.05
C ASP A 127 8.28 12.39 -8.53
N ILE A 128 9.27 11.54 -8.78
CA ILE A 128 10.57 11.94 -9.34
C ILE A 128 10.47 12.15 -10.86
N PRO A 129 11.01 13.24 -11.44
CA PRO A 129 11.03 13.42 -12.90
C PRO A 129 11.54 12.19 -13.66
N GLY A 130 10.79 11.80 -14.69
CA GLY A 130 11.08 10.60 -15.50
C GLY A 130 10.65 9.27 -14.86
N GLN A 131 10.70 9.10 -13.54
CA GLN A 131 10.42 7.81 -12.89
C GLN A 131 8.92 7.50 -12.85
N GLY A 132 8.49 6.36 -13.39
CA GLY A 132 7.09 5.93 -13.36
C GLY A 132 6.84 4.90 -12.25
N TYR A 133 7.35 3.68 -12.44
CA TYR A 133 7.16 2.56 -11.52
C TYR A 133 8.41 1.68 -11.46
N ALA A 134 8.68 1.10 -10.30
CA ALA A 134 9.76 0.13 -10.12
C ALA A 134 9.22 -1.13 -9.46
N GLY A 135 9.72 -2.29 -9.88
CA GLY A 135 9.29 -3.58 -9.39
C GLY A 135 10.25 -4.70 -9.80
N ALA A 136 9.92 -5.93 -9.42
CA ALA A 136 10.67 -7.09 -9.88
C ALA A 136 10.53 -7.29 -11.41
N LYS A 137 11.62 -7.64 -12.08
CA LYS A 137 11.71 -7.80 -13.54
C LYS A 137 10.54 -8.49 -14.22
N GLY A 138 10.18 -9.69 -13.76
CA GLY A 138 9.11 -10.48 -14.37
C GLY A 138 7.75 -9.76 -14.34
N PRO A 139 7.22 -9.44 -13.16
CA PRO A 139 5.97 -8.67 -13.02
C PRO A 139 5.97 -7.34 -13.76
N THR A 140 7.04 -6.55 -13.65
CA THR A 140 7.13 -5.22 -14.29
C THR A 140 7.08 -5.34 -15.81
N ASN A 141 7.86 -6.26 -16.40
CA ASN A 141 7.85 -6.47 -17.85
C ASN A 141 6.51 -7.02 -18.34
N ASN A 142 5.85 -7.89 -17.58
CA ASN A 142 4.52 -8.38 -17.92
C ASN A 142 3.46 -7.27 -17.96
N LYS A 143 3.53 -6.29 -17.04
CA LYS A 143 2.65 -5.11 -17.06
C LYS A 143 2.94 -4.25 -18.28
N LEU A 144 4.21 -3.93 -18.54
CA LEU A 144 4.61 -3.12 -19.69
C LEU A 144 4.23 -3.76 -21.04
N ASN A 145 4.44 -5.07 -21.18
CA ASN A 145 4.05 -5.81 -22.39
C ASN A 145 2.54 -5.80 -22.64
N GLU A 146 1.73 -5.74 -21.58
CA GLU A 146 0.29 -5.59 -21.72
C GLU A 146 -0.09 -4.15 -22.05
N ALA A 147 0.61 -3.16 -21.49
CA ALA A 147 0.42 -1.74 -21.82
C ALA A 147 0.70 -1.47 -23.31
N LEU A 148 1.76 -2.07 -23.87
CA LEU A 148 2.09 -2.00 -25.30
C LEU A 148 0.98 -2.54 -26.25
N ARG A 149 0.05 -3.33 -25.72
CA ARG A 149 -1.07 -3.92 -26.47
C ARG A 149 -2.42 -3.29 -26.12
N THR A 150 -2.41 -2.31 -25.22
CA THR A 150 -3.60 -1.65 -24.71
C THR A 150 -3.68 -0.27 -25.34
N GLU A 151 -4.87 0.12 -25.78
CA GLU A 151 -5.12 1.45 -26.30
C GLU A 151 -5.11 2.47 -25.14
N ASP A 152 -4.35 3.54 -25.31
CA ASP A 152 -4.14 4.62 -24.33
C ASP A 152 -4.00 4.14 -22.88
N PRO A 153 -2.94 3.36 -22.56
CA PRO A 153 -2.76 2.79 -21.25
C PRO A 153 -2.40 3.87 -20.23
N TYR A 154 -2.99 3.74 -19.04
CA TYR A 154 -2.73 4.63 -17.91
C TYR A 154 -2.51 3.79 -16.66
N TYR A 155 -1.36 3.93 -16.00
CA TYR A 155 -1.08 3.21 -14.77
C TYR A 155 -1.71 3.91 -13.58
N THR A 156 -2.35 3.14 -12.71
CA THR A 156 -3.01 3.62 -11.50
C THR A 156 -2.55 2.83 -10.29
N SER A 157 -2.18 3.55 -9.23
CA SER A 157 -1.78 2.99 -7.94
C SER A 157 -2.91 2.19 -7.30
N VAL A 158 -2.60 0.97 -6.84
CA VAL A 158 -3.41 0.17 -5.93
C VAL A 158 -2.58 -0.10 -4.67
N MET A 159 -2.99 0.46 -3.54
CA MET A 159 -2.26 0.32 -2.28
C MET A 159 -2.25 -1.13 -1.80
N MET A 160 -1.06 -1.65 -1.48
CA MET A 160 -0.88 -2.93 -0.81
C MET A 160 -1.18 -2.80 0.70
N ALA A 161 -1.29 -3.93 1.38
CA ALA A 161 -1.55 -3.96 2.82
C ALA A 161 -0.34 -3.43 3.61
N GLU A 162 -0.57 -2.97 4.83
CA GLU A 162 0.34 -2.20 5.70
C GLU A 162 1.71 -2.86 5.92
N LYS A 163 1.78 -4.20 5.90
CA LYS A 163 3.01 -4.98 6.08
C LYS A 163 3.76 -5.25 4.78
N SER A 164 3.33 -4.71 3.65
CA SER A 164 3.98 -4.97 2.36
C SER A 164 5.32 -4.24 2.20
N GLY A 165 5.62 -3.24 3.03
CA GLY A 165 6.95 -2.64 3.08
C GLY A 165 8.04 -3.65 3.44
N ASP A 166 7.70 -4.78 4.08
CA ASP A 166 8.69 -5.79 4.48
C ASP A 166 9.41 -6.48 3.31
N PHE A 167 8.86 -6.39 2.08
CA PHE A 167 9.54 -6.89 0.89
C PHE A 167 10.73 -6.00 0.50
N ALA A 168 10.71 -4.73 0.91
CA ALA A 168 11.68 -3.74 0.52
C ALA A 168 12.97 -3.82 1.34
N MET A 169 14.09 -3.41 0.72
CA MET A 169 15.39 -3.45 1.40
C MET A 169 15.47 -2.42 2.51
N HIS A 170 14.97 -1.20 2.27
CA HIS A 170 15.03 -0.10 3.26
C HIS A 170 14.31 -0.43 4.57
N THR A 171 13.25 -1.26 4.55
CA THR A 171 12.60 -1.77 5.78
C THR A 171 13.51 -2.67 6.59
N GLY A 172 14.22 -3.57 5.90
CA GLY A 172 15.26 -4.40 6.52
C GLY A 172 16.44 -3.57 7.03
N GLU A 173 16.84 -2.54 6.28
CA GLU A 173 17.93 -1.65 6.67
C GLU A 173 17.58 -0.86 7.92
N LEU A 174 16.40 -0.21 7.98
CA LEU A 174 15.96 0.52 9.17
C LEU A 174 15.88 -0.40 10.39
N PHE A 175 15.28 -1.58 10.24
CA PHE A 175 15.23 -2.56 11.34
C PHE A 175 16.64 -2.98 11.79
N GLY A 176 17.54 -3.22 10.84
CA GLY A 176 18.94 -3.55 11.10
C GLY A 176 19.69 -2.42 11.80
N GLN A 177 19.51 -1.16 11.40
CA GLN A 177 20.13 0.00 12.05
C GLN A 177 19.61 0.18 13.49
N MET A 178 18.32 -0.03 13.72
CA MET A 178 17.74 -0.01 15.06
C MET A 178 18.36 -1.07 15.98
N LEU A 179 18.66 -2.26 15.44
CA LEU A 179 19.39 -3.30 16.16
C LEU A 179 20.88 -3.02 16.29
N ARG A 180 21.54 -2.36 15.33
CA ARG A 180 22.96 -1.96 15.43
C ARG A 180 23.22 -0.98 16.56
N ASN A 181 22.21 -0.21 16.96
CA ASN A 181 22.30 0.76 18.05
C ASN A 181 22.35 0.10 19.47
N GLN A 182 22.88 -1.12 19.60
CA GLN A 182 23.00 -1.81 20.90
C GLN A 182 23.91 -1.08 21.89
N GLY A 183 24.80 -0.20 21.42
CA GLY A 183 25.65 0.60 22.31
C GLY A 183 24.83 1.50 23.24
N ASN A 184 23.65 1.96 22.79
CA ASN A 184 22.74 2.78 23.58
C ASN A 184 21.61 1.96 24.22
N MET A 185 21.35 0.74 23.72
CA MET A 185 20.33 -0.18 24.23
C MET A 185 20.78 -1.64 24.07
N PRO A 186 21.64 -2.15 24.96
CA PRO A 186 22.16 -3.50 24.84
C PRO A 186 21.06 -4.54 25.06
N LEU A 187 21.11 -5.62 24.29
CA LEU A 187 20.31 -6.80 24.56
C LEU A 187 20.81 -7.48 25.84
N ASP A 188 19.89 -8.04 26.64
CA ASP A 188 20.29 -8.86 27.78
C ASP A 188 20.99 -10.13 27.27
N THR A 189 22.24 -10.31 27.67
CA THR A 189 23.07 -11.48 27.33
C THR A 189 22.36 -12.82 27.54
N LYS A 190 21.47 -12.92 28.54
CA LYS A 190 20.71 -14.16 28.81
C LYS A 190 19.64 -14.48 27.76
N ASP A 191 19.21 -13.47 27.00
CA ASP A 191 18.15 -13.60 26.00
C ASP A 191 18.71 -13.77 24.59
N ILE A 192 19.99 -13.42 24.35
CA ILE A 192 20.69 -13.63 23.07
C ILE A 192 20.50 -15.06 22.53
N PRO A 193 20.75 -16.15 23.29
CA PRO A 193 20.57 -17.50 22.76
C PRO A 193 19.13 -17.81 22.33
N LYS A 194 18.14 -17.27 23.06
CA LYS A 194 16.71 -17.48 22.75
C LYS A 194 16.30 -16.71 21.49
N ILE A 195 16.84 -15.51 21.31
CA ILE A 195 16.61 -14.71 20.11
C ILE A 195 17.22 -15.43 18.89
N ASP A 196 18.45 -15.91 19.01
CA ASP A 196 19.15 -16.62 17.93
C ASP A 196 18.40 -17.89 17.54
N GLU A 197 17.97 -18.70 18.52
CA GLU A 197 17.15 -19.89 18.28
C GLU A 197 15.82 -19.52 17.61
N ALA A 198 15.16 -18.46 18.08
CA ALA A 198 13.90 -18.00 17.49
C ALA A 198 14.09 -17.58 16.03
N ILE A 199 15.17 -16.88 15.68
CA ILE A 199 15.50 -16.50 14.30
C ILE A 199 15.75 -17.74 13.44
N ARG A 200 16.65 -18.64 13.87
CA ARG A 200 16.98 -19.85 13.11
C ARG A 200 15.78 -20.79 12.93
N GLY A 201 14.85 -20.78 13.89
CA GLY A 201 13.62 -21.55 13.89
C GLY A 201 12.44 -20.91 13.13
N MET A 202 12.61 -19.73 12.53
CA MET A 202 11.54 -19.09 11.75
C MET A 202 11.20 -19.92 10.50
N GLY A 203 10.00 -20.49 10.48
CA GLY A 203 9.47 -21.23 9.35
C GLY A 203 8.74 -20.35 8.34
N MET A 204 8.90 -20.66 7.06
CA MET A 204 8.17 -20.03 5.95
C MET A 204 7.38 -21.08 5.17
N PRO A 205 6.05 -20.95 5.05
CA PRO A 205 5.24 -21.83 4.21
C PRO A 205 5.49 -21.51 2.72
N ILE A 206 5.74 -22.55 1.94
CA ILE A 206 5.90 -22.51 0.47
C ILE A 206 4.97 -23.52 -0.20
N LYS A 207 4.70 -23.32 -1.48
CA LYS A 207 4.07 -24.34 -2.33
C LYS A 207 5.11 -24.88 -3.30
N VAL A 208 5.29 -26.19 -3.29
CA VAL A 208 6.20 -26.89 -4.22
C VAL A 208 5.39 -27.73 -5.18
N LYS A 209 5.81 -27.75 -6.45
CA LYS A 209 5.28 -28.70 -7.43
C LYS A 209 5.83 -30.09 -7.09
N VAL A 210 4.94 -31.05 -6.88
CA VAL A 210 5.27 -32.45 -6.72
C VAL A 210 4.60 -33.22 -7.85
N LYS A 211 5.38 -34.08 -8.50
CA LYS A 211 4.88 -34.97 -9.54
C LYS A 211 4.31 -36.22 -8.87
N ASN A 212 3.05 -36.53 -9.15
CA ASN A 212 2.38 -37.74 -8.69
C ASN A 212 2.88 -38.96 -9.50
N PRO A 213 2.69 -40.19 -8.99
CA PRO A 213 3.05 -41.41 -9.70
C PRO A 213 2.38 -41.56 -11.08
N ASP A 214 1.21 -40.96 -11.28
CA ASP A 214 0.46 -40.92 -12.55
C ASP A 214 0.99 -39.86 -13.54
N GLY A 215 2.06 -39.14 -13.19
CA GLY A 215 2.66 -38.10 -14.00
C GLY A 215 2.02 -36.72 -13.87
N THR A 216 0.92 -36.58 -13.13
CA THR A 216 0.25 -35.28 -12.90
C THR A 216 1.03 -34.42 -11.91
N GLU A 217 0.99 -33.09 -12.06
CA GLU A 217 1.63 -32.14 -11.13
C GLU A 217 0.62 -31.61 -10.12
N LYS A 218 0.94 -31.68 -8.82
CA LYS A 218 0.16 -31.04 -7.75
C LYS A 218 1.03 -30.08 -6.94
N MET A 219 0.45 -28.95 -6.57
CA MET A 219 1.06 -28.03 -5.61
C MET A 219 0.83 -28.53 -4.19
N VAL A 220 1.89 -28.84 -3.46
CA VAL A 220 1.85 -29.29 -2.06
C VAL A 220 2.48 -28.21 -1.16
N GLY A 221 1.83 -27.94 -0.03
CA GLY A 221 2.36 -27.02 0.99
C GLY A 221 3.51 -27.66 1.77
N ARG A 222 4.60 -26.93 1.97
CA ARG A 222 5.73 -27.31 2.84
C ARG A 222 6.17 -26.11 3.66
N THR A 223 6.71 -26.34 4.85
CA THR A 223 7.41 -25.30 5.61
C THR A 223 8.91 -25.50 5.43
N ILE A 224 9.61 -24.43 5.06
CA ILE A 224 11.08 -24.39 5.05
C ILE A 224 11.58 -23.50 6.18
N TYR A 225 12.83 -23.67 6.58
CA TYR A 225 13.48 -22.87 7.63
C TYR A 225 14.68 -22.14 7.03
N PRO A 226 14.45 -21.04 6.31
CA PRO A 226 15.47 -20.43 5.46
C PRO A 226 16.54 -19.67 6.25
N PHE A 227 16.37 -19.53 7.57
CA PHE A 227 17.21 -18.67 8.41
C PHE A 227 18.12 -19.45 9.36
N GLN A 228 18.24 -20.77 9.19
CA GLN A 228 19.11 -21.62 10.01
C GLN A 228 20.59 -21.18 10.00
N GLY A 229 21.04 -20.53 8.93
CA GLY A 229 22.39 -19.99 8.79
C GLY A 229 22.64 -18.65 9.48
N PHE A 230 21.65 -18.07 10.18
CA PHE A 230 21.85 -16.84 10.95
C PHE A 230 22.86 -17.05 12.09
N THR A 231 23.79 -16.11 12.25
CA THR A 231 24.85 -16.18 13.27
C THR A 231 24.32 -15.84 14.65
N THR A 232 24.50 -14.61 15.13
CA THR A 232 24.07 -14.21 16.47
C THR A 232 23.74 -12.73 16.53
N VAL A 233 22.70 -12.36 17.26
CA VAL A 233 22.39 -10.95 17.55
C VAL A 233 23.38 -10.29 18.51
N ALA A 234 24.33 -11.06 19.07
CA ALA A 234 25.44 -10.51 19.84
C ALA A 234 26.38 -9.65 18.99
N ASP A 235 26.46 -9.91 17.67
CA ASP A 235 27.08 -8.99 16.73
C ASP A 235 26.02 -7.96 16.30
N PRO A 236 26.21 -6.66 16.63
CA PRO A 236 25.26 -5.61 16.27
C PRO A 236 24.96 -5.55 14.77
N ASN A 237 25.89 -5.95 13.91
CA ASN A 237 25.74 -5.91 12.46
C ASN A 237 25.07 -7.16 11.86
N ALA A 238 24.91 -8.24 12.61
CA ALA A 238 24.52 -9.54 12.08
C ALA A 238 23.16 -9.48 11.36
N VAL A 239 22.17 -8.79 11.93
CA VAL A 239 20.83 -8.71 11.33
C VAL A 239 20.84 -7.90 10.03
N LEU A 240 21.51 -6.74 10.01
CA LEU A 240 21.63 -5.92 8.80
C LEU A 240 22.35 -6.70 7.68
N ASN A 241 23.49 -7.31 8.01
CA ASN A 241 24.27 -8.10 7.07
C ASN A 241 23.45 -9.28 6.55
N PHE A 242 22.76 -9.99 7.43
CA PHE A 242 21.92 -11.13 7.05
C PHE A 242 20.79 -10.70 6.10
N LEU A 243 20.06 -9.62 6.40
CA LEU A 243 19.01 -9.09 5.54
C LEU A 243 19.52 -8.70 4.14
N LYS A 244 20.74 -8.14 4.05
CA LYS A 244 21.39 -7.82 2.77
C LYS A 244 21.77 -9.05 1.96
N THR A 245 22.01 -10.20 2.61
CA THR A 245 22.29 -11.47 1.92
C THR A 245 21.04 -12.20 1.43
N LEU A 246 19.85 -11.82 1.89
CA LEU A 246 18.62 -12.52 1.49
C LEU A 246 18.29 -12.25 0.01
N PRO A 247 18.16 -13.30 -0.82
CA PRO A 247 18.10 -13.15 -2.27
C PRO A 247 16.77 -12.58 -2.79
N THR A 248 15.71 -12.56 -1.96
CA THR A 248 14.38 -12.13 -2.38
C THR A 248 13.69 -11.28 -1.33
N GLY A 249 12.84 -10.36 -1.78
CA GLY A 249 11.95 -9.61 -0.90
C GLY A 249 11.01 -10.51 -0.09
N THR A 250 10.61 -11.68 -0.62
CA THR A 250 9.78 -12.65 0.10
C THR A 250 10.47 -13.18 1.35
N LEU A 251 11.77 -13.48 1.28
CA LEU A 251 12.56 -13.92 2.44
C LEU A 251 12.76 -12.79 3.45
N ARG A 252 13.01 -11.56 2.99
CA ARG A 252 13.05 -10.38 3.87
C ARG A 252 11.72 -10.19 4.60
N ALA A 253 10.61 -10.31 3.88
CA ALA A 253 9.28 -10.19 4.45
C ALA A 253 8.98 -11.28 5.48
N ALA A 254 9.38 -12.53 5.21
CA ALA A 254 9.23 -13.62 6.16
C ALA A 254 10.09 -13.38 7.42
N PHE A 255 11.31 -12.88 7.29
CA PHE A 255 12.18 -12.55 8.41
C PHE A 255 11.55 -11.46 9.29
N LEU A 256 11.19 -10.31 8.71
CA LEU A 256 10.61 -9.18 9.46
C LEU A 256 9.28 -9.56 10.14
N LYS A 257 8.42 -10.32 9.47
CA LYS A 257 7.18 -10.85 10.09
C LYS A 257 7.46 -11.84 11.21
N GLY A 258 8.53 -12.62 11.09
CA GLY A 258 8.98 -13.53 12.14
C GLY A 258 9.56 -12.82 13.36
N MET A 259 10.19 -11.66 13.16
CA MET A 259 10.69 -10.76 14.20
C MET A 259 9.58 -9.98 14.93
N ASP A 260 8.45 -9.78 14.26
CA ASP A 260 7.28 -9.06 14.77
C ASP A 260 6.47 -9.91 15.77
N LYS A 261 7.10 -10.22 16.92
CA LYS A 261 6.54 -11.04 18.00
C LYS A 261 6.76 -10.39 19.37
N ALA A 262 5.72 -10.41 20.20
CA ALA A 262 5.76 -9.82 21.55
C ALA A 262 6.87 -10.42 22.42
N GLY A 263 7.14 -11.73 22.29
CA GLY A 263 8.21 -12.39 23.03
C GLY A 263 9.59 -11.85 22.70
N LEU A 264 9.86 -11.55 21.41
CA LEU A 264 11.12 -10.97 20.97
C LEU A 264 11.23 -9.50 21.40
N GLN A 265 10.15 -8.73 21.28
CA GLN A 265 10.13 -7.34 21.77
C GLN A 265 10.43 -7.24 23.27
N LYS A 266 9.88 -8.15 24.08
CA LYS A 266 10.18 -8.22 25.52
C LYS A 266 11.65 -8.52 25.82
N MET A 267 12.36 -9.14 24.89
CA MET A 267 13.81 -9.42 24.98
C MET A 267 14.66 -8.27 24.42
N GLY A 268 14.06 -7.12 24.06
CA GLY A 268 14.75 -5.93 23.59
C GLY A 268 14.80 -5.76 22.08
N ILE A 269 14.24 -6.69 21.29
CA ILE A 269 14.12 -6.51 19.84
C ILE A 269 13.23 -5.29 19.53
N PRO A 270 13.65 -4.37 18.64
CA PRO A 270 12.84 -3.21 18.24
C PRO A 270 11.49 -3.61 17.66
N SER A 271 10.51 -2.71 17.76
CA SER A 271 9.21 -2.94 17.11
C SER A 271 9.32 -2.86 15.60
N VAL A 272 8.97 -3.95 14.92
CA VAL A 272 8.83 -4.00 13.46
C VAL A 272 7.66 -3.13 12.99
N GLY A 273 6.58 -3.03 13.78
CA GLY A 273 5.47 -2.13 13.49
C GLY A 273 5.90 -0.67 13.44
N GLN A 274 6.71 -0.23 14.41
CA GLN A 274 7.28 1.11 14.45
C GLN A 274 8.25 1.36 13.29
N THR A 275 9.05 0.36 12.90
CA THR A 275 9.89 0.43 11.69
C THR A 275 9.06 0.66 10.44
N ARG A 276 7.98 -0.11 10.23
CA ARG A 276 7.12 0.06 9.06
C ARG A 276 6.45 1.45 9.04
N LEU A 277 6.00 1.95 10.19
CA LEU A 277 5.40 3.29 10.31
C LEU A 277 6.39 4.42 10.03
N ALA A 278 7.66 4.29 10.44
CA ALA A 278 8.68 5.28 10.11
C ALA A 278 8.91 5.41 8.61
N LEU A 279 8.75 4.31 7.87
CA LEU A 279 8.95 4.25 6.42
C LEU A 279 7.68 4.52 5.63
N ALA A 280 6.51 4.49 6.26
CA ALA A 280 5.24 4.77 5.61
C ALA A 280 5.19 6.21 5.06
N ASP A 281 4.48 6.38 3.95
CA ASP A 281 4.00 7.66 3.50
C ASP A 281 2.90 8.14 4.46
N ALA A 282 3.10 9.31 5.07
CA ALA A 282 2.19 9.83 6.10
C ALA A 282 0.76 10.04 5.57
N GLU A 283 0.60 10.30 4.27
CA GLU A 283 -0.73 10.46 3.67
C GLU A 283 -1.46 9.13 3.51
N GLN A 284 -0.73 8.01 3.37
CA GLN A 284 -1.28 6.66 3.21
C GLN A 284 -1.57 5.96 4.54
N ILE A 285 -1.07 6.49 5.67
CA ILE A 285 -1.40 5.95 7.00
C ILE A 285 -2.92 6.08 7.24
N GLY A 286 -3.56 4.94 7.54
CA GLY A 286 -5.00 4.85 7.77
C GLY A 286 -5.86 4.79 6.49
N MET A 287 -5.26 4.69 5.31
CA MET A 287 -6.01 4.35 4.08
C MET A 287 -6.33 2.85 4.05
N ASP A 288 -7.45 2.49 3.41
CA ASP A 288 -7.85 1.09 3.27
C ASP A 288 -6.94 0.35 2.27
N TRP A 289 -6.69 -0.94 2.52
CA TRP A 289 -6.05 -1.83 1.55
C TRP A 289 -6.83 -1.84 0.23
N GLY A 290 -6.12 -1.65 -0.89
CA GLY A 290 -6.74 -1.53 -2.20
C GLY A 290 -7.24 -0.11 -2.51
N THR A 291 -6.81 0.90 -1.77
CA THR A 291 -7.03 2.30 -2.14
C THR A 291 -6.37 2.60 -3.49
N THR A 292 -7.09 3.34 -4.34
CA THR A 292 -6.66 3.80 -5.67
C THR A 292 -6.81 5.31 -5.82
N GLY A 293 -6.24 5.89 -6.87
CA GLY A 293 -6.30 7.32 -7.18
C GLY A 293 -5.18 8.17 -6.56
N TYR A 294 -4.42 7.59 -5.61
CA TYR A 294 -3.31 8.29 -4.95
C TYR A 294 -2.25 8.75 -5.95
N ARG A 295 -1.83 7.87 -6.88
CA ARG A 295 -0.98 8.22 -8.02
C ARG A 295 -1.42 7.51 -9.29
N GLY A 296 -1.26 8.20 -10.41
CA GLY A 296 -1.37 7.64 -11.74
C GLY A 296 -0.45 8.33 -12.73
N PHE A 297 -0.19 7.69 -13.86
CA PHE A 297 0.66 8.24 -14.92
C PHE A 297 0.50 7.48 -16.24
N VAL A 298 0.91 8.12 -17.34
CA VAL A 298 1.07 7.46 -18.64
C VAL A 298 2.47 6.84 -18.70
N PRO A 299 2.63 5.52 -18.88
CA PRO A 299 3.94 4.89 -18.99
C PRO A 299 4.65 5.30 -20.29
N ASP A 300 5.96 5.52 -20.24
CA ASP A 300 6.78 5.74 -21.43
C ASP A 300 7.04 4.40 -22.14
N LEU A 301 6.14 4.07 -23.07
CA LEU A 301 6.19 2.84 -23.84
C LEU A 301 7.33 2.81 -24.87
N ASN A 302 7.81 3.98 -25.31
CA ASN A 302 8.88 4.07 -26.30
C ASN A 302 10.24 3.71 -25.68
N LYS A 303 10.48 4.14 -24.44
CA LYS A 303 11.69 3.79 -23.69
C LYS A 303 11.67 2.35 -23.19
N GLY A 304 10.49 1.85 -22.84
CA GLY A 304 10.30 0.52 -22.29
C GLY A 304 10.91 0.36 -20.88
N SER A 305 11.12 -0.89 -20.46
CA SER A 305 11.68 -1.22 -19.15
C SER A 305 13.20 -1.09 -19.14
N PHE A 306 13.78 -0.66 -18.04
CA PHE A 306 15.23 -0.56 -17.85
C PHE A 306 15.67 -1.18 -16.51
N PRO A 307 16.91 -1.67 -16.40
CA PRO A 307 17.46 -2.07 -15.11
C PRO A 307 17.66 -0.82 -14.22
N THR A 308 17.15 -0.86 -13.00
CA THR A 308 17.35 0.23 -12.04
C THR A 308 18.76 0.22 -11.47
N THR A 309 19.25 1.41 -11.11
CA THR A 309 20.45 1.58 -10.28
C THR A 309 20.04 1.93 -8.85
N ALA A 310 21.02 1.98 -7.94
CA ALA A 310 20.81 2.42 -6.56
C ALA A 310 20.27 3.86 -6.47
N GLN A 311 20.51 4.70 -7.48
CA GLN A 311 19.93 6.05 -7.56
C GLN A 311 18.44 6.03 -7.94
N ASN A 312 17.99 5.00 -8.68
CA ASN A 312 16.58 4.85 -9.01
C ASN A 312 15.83 4.22 -7.84
N SER A 313 16.25 3.03 -7.41
CA SER A 313 15.60 2.27 -6.36
C SER A 313 16.62 1.46 -5.56
N THR A 314 16.51 1.50 -4.24
CA THR A 314 17.30 0.66 -3.32
C THR A 314 16.77 -0.78 -3.21
N THR A 315 15.62 -1.07 -3.83
CA THR A 315 14.85 -2.29 -3.60
C THR A 315 14.58 -3.12 -4.84
N TYR A 316 14.16 -2.46 -5.93
CA TYR A 316 13.70 -3.13 -7.14
C TYR A 316 14.75 -3.05 -8.23
N ASP A 317 14.74 -4.02 -9.16
CA ASP A 317 15.76 -4.21 -10.20
C ASP A 317 15.33 -3.72 -11.59
N THR A 318 14.06 -3.36 -11.76
CA THR A 318 13.48 -3.00 -13.06
C THR A 318 12.54 -1.81 -12.92
N GLY A 319 12.74 -0.80 -13.76
CA GLY A 319 11.98 0.44 -13.81
C GLY A 319 11.23 0.61 -15.13
N VAL A 320 10.15 1.40 -15.07
CA VAL A 320 9.42 1.94 -16.20
C VAL A 320 9.29 3.45 -15.96
N ASP A 321 9.61 4.24 -16.98
CA ASP A 321 9.48 5.69 -16.90
C ASP A 321 8.05 6.14 -17.22
N LYS A 322 7.77 7.40 -16.91
CA LYS A 322 6.49 8.05 -17.23
C LYS A 322 6.66 9.20 -18.19
N VAL A 323 5.58 9.49 -18.92
CA VAL A 323 5.43 10.72 -19.69
C VAL A 323 4.80 11.79 -18.81
N GLY A 324 5.44 12.96 -18.73
CA GLY A 324 4.92 14.09 -17.94
C GLY A 324 5.07 13.93 -16.42
N ARG A 325 4.17 14.58 -15.67
CA ARG A 325 4.12 14.51 -14.20
C ARG A 325 3.32 13.28 -13.76
N SER A 326 3.52 12.85 -12.52
CA SER A 326 2.54 12.01 -11.84
C SER A 326 1.25 12.80 -11.68
N GLN A 327 0.14 12.09 -11.58
CA GLN A 327 -1.17 12.69 -11.38
C GLN A 327 -1.86 12.04 -10.18
N SER A 328 -2.80 12.74 -9.57
CA SER A 328 -3.70 12.22 -8.56
C SER A 328 -5.12 12.65 -8.90
N PHE A 329 -6.09 11.78 -8.63
CA PHE A 329 -7.51 12.08 -8.79
C PHE A 329 -8.30 11.84 -7.51
N LEU A 330 -7.64 12.10 -6.37
CA LEU A 330 -8.30 12.05 -5.07
C LEU A 330 -9.03 13.34 -4.71
N ASP A 331 -8.60 14.52 -5.18
CA ASP A 331 -9.21 15.83 -4.82
C ASP A 331 -9.55 15.93 -3.30
N GLY A 332 -8.57 15.62 -2.44
CA GLY A 332 -8.75 15.60 -0.98
C GLY A 332 -9.41 14.34 -0.40
N SER A 333 -9.84 13.38 -1.23
CA SER A 333 -10.34 12.07 -0.83
C SER A 333 -9.27 11.23 -0.12
N ARG A 334 -9.72 10.36 0.79
CA ARG A 334 -8.90 9.34 1.46
C ARG A 334 -8.73 8.06 0.64
N GLY A 335 -9.04 8.09 -0.65
CA GLY A 335 -8.75 6.99 -1.56
C GLY A 335 -9.99 6.34 -2.17
N ILE A 336 -9.95 5.97 -3.44
CA ILE A 336 -11.07 5.29 -4.08
C ILE A 336 -10.93 3.77 -3.90
N PRO A 337 -11.95 3.02 -3.41
CA PRO A 337 -11.86 1.57 -3.30
C PRO A 337 -11.55 0.90 -4.66
N ALA A 338 -10.54 0.03 -4.74
CA ALA A 338 -10.15 -0.61 -6.01
C ALA A 338 -11.29 -1.35 -6.69
N ASN A 339 -12.18 -2.00 -5.94
CA ASN A 339 -13.31 -2.71 -6.51
C ASN A 339 -14.38 -1.77 -7.11
N LEU A 340 -14.40 -0.49 -6.70
CA LEU A 340 -15.22 0.55 -7.32
C LEU A 340 -14.60 1.03 -8.63
N LEU A 341 -13.28 1.27 -8.65
CA LEU A 341 -12.56 1.71 -9.84
C LEU A 341 -12.47 0.60 -10.90
N TYR A 342 -12.02 -0.60 -10.53
CA TYR A 342 -11.93 -1.77 -11.42
C TYR A 342 -13.25 -2.57 -11.40
N ARG A 343 -14.35 -1.88 -11.73
CA ARG A 343 -15.72 -2.40 -11.60
C ARG A 343 -15.94 -3.72 -12.36
N ASP A 344 -15.32 -3.88 -13.52
CA ASP A 344 -15.55 -5.04 -14.38
C ASP A 344 -14.90 -6.29 -13.76
N ASN A 345 -13.69 -6.12 -13.22
CA ASN A 345 -13.04 -7.16 -12.45
C ASN A 345 -13.84 -7.48 -11.18
N ALA A 346 -14.30 -6.46 -10.45
CA ALA A 346 -15.11 -6.66 -9.25
C ALA A 346 -16.41 -7.43 -9.54
N ALA A 347 -17.11 -7.10 -10.64
CA ALA A 347 -18.29 -7.84 -11.09
C ALA A 347 -17.96 -9.32 -11.37
N ALA A 348 -16.88 -9.59 -12.10
CA ALA A 348 -16.43 -10.95 -12.38
C ALA A 348 -15.99 -11.72 -11.11
N ARG A 349 -15.54 -11.04 -10.05
CA ARG A 349 -15.23 -11.66 -8.76
C ARG A 349 -16.49 -11.97 -7.95
N ARG A 350 -17.50 -11.10 -8.02
CA ARG A 350 -18.83 -11.30 -7.39
C ARG A 350 -19.58 -12.45 -8.02
N GLU A 351 -19.63 -12.52 -9.36
CA GLU A 351 -20.23 -13.62 -10.10
C GLU A 351 -19.59 -14.97 -9.74
N ALA A 352 -18.26 -14.98 -9.56
CA ALA A 352 -17.53 -16.16 -9.12
C ALA A 352 -17.68 -16.47 -7.62
N GLY A 353 -18.33 -15.61 -6.82
CA GLY A 353 -18.44 -15.75 -5.36
C GLY A 353 -17.10 -15.65 -4.63
N THR A 354 -16.09 -15.01 -5.23
CA THR A 354 -14.71 -14.96 -4.71
C THR A 354 -14.29 -13.62 -4.15
N GLY A 355 -15.00 -12.53 -4.45
CA GLY A 355 -14.62 -11.17 -4.05
C GLY A 355 -15.45 -10.10 -4.74
N GLY A 356 -14.88 -8.90 -4.90
CA GLY A 356 -15.51 -7.76 -5.58
C GLY A 356 -16.43 -6.91 -4.70
N ASN A 357 -16.31 -7.00 -3.37
CA ASN A 357 -17.06 -6.19 -2.41
C ASN A 357 -16.30 -4.89 -2.06
N LEU A 358 -16.87 -4.00 -1.24
CA LEU A 358 -16.22 -2.76 -0.82
C LEU A 358 -14.81 -3.00 -0.25
N VAL A 359 -14.69 -3.97 0.66
CA VAL A 359 -13.41 -4.36 1.24
C VAL A 359 -12.74 -5.37 0.32
N MET A 360 -11.58 -4.99 -0.22
CA MET A 360 -10.77 -5.85 -1.07
C MET A 360 -10.29 -7.09 -0.32
N ASN A 361 -10.24 -8.23 -1.00
CA ASN A 361 -9.70 -9.47 -0.46
C ASN A 361 -8.50 -10.01 -1.27
N SER A 362 -7.95 -11.15 -0.86
CA SER A 362 -6.80 -11.76 -1.55
C SER A 362 -7.09 -12.22 -2.98
N ALA A 363 -8.33 -12.55 -3.34
CA ALA A 363 -8.69 -12.92 -4.70
C ALA A 363 -8.70 -11.69 -5.62
N ASP A 364 -9.28 -10.58 -5.14
CA ASP A 364 -9.27 -9.29 -5.83
C ASP A 364 -7.83 -8.82 -6.06
N TYR A 365 -7.06 -8.75 -4.97
CA TYR A 365 -5.67 -8.29 -4.98
C TYR A 365 -4.79 -9.08 -5.95
N LYS A 366 -4.90 -10.41 -5.98
CA LYS A 366 -4.10 -11.25 -6.88
C LYS A 366 -4.34 -10.94 -8.34
N VAL A 367 -5.57 -10.58 -8.72
CA VAL A 367 -5.85 -10.16 -10.09
C VAL A 367 -5.16 -8.84 -10.38
N LEU A 368 -5.34 -7.84 -9.51
CA LEU A 368 -4.76 -6.50 -9.66
C LEU A 368 -3.22 -6.50 -9.66
N GLU A 369 -2.60 -7.34 -8.84
CA GLU A 369 -1.15 -7.48 -8.79
C GLU A 369 -0.62 -8.26 -10.00
N SER A 370 -1.14 -9.47 -10.22
CA SER A 370 -0.46 -10.50 -11.01
C SER A 370 -1.07 -10.76 -12.39
N SER A 371 -2.22 -10.17 -12.72
CA SER A 371 -2.92 -10.42 -13.99
C SER A 371 -3.12 -9.14 -14.80
N PRO A 372 -2.08 -8.57 -15.44
CA PRO A 372 -2.18 -7.30 -16.19
C PRO A 372 -3.33 -7.27 -17.20
N LYS A 373 -3.59 -8.39 -17.88
CA LYS A 373 -4.71 -8.53 -18.83
C LYS A 373 -6.09 -8.31 -18.22
N LYS A 374 -6.28 -8.75 -16.97
CA LYS A 374 -7.56 -8.69 -16.25
C LYS A 374 -7.67 -7.45 -15.36
N ALA A 375 -6.53 -6.85 -15.02
CA ALA A 375 -6.46 -5.68 -14.16
C ALA A 375 -6.53 -4.38 -14.97
N LYS A 376 -7.50 -4.32 -15.88
CA LYS A 376 -7.76 -3.19 -16.76
C LYS A 376 -9.17 -2.67 -16.56
N GLN A 377 -9.36 -1.36 -16.72
CA GLN A 377 -10.66 -0.73 -16.72
C GLN A 377 -10.65 0.42 -17.74
N ILE A 378 -11.57 0.42 -18.70
CA ILE A 378 -11.77 1.58 -19.57
C ILE A 378 -12.51 2.68 -18.81
N VAL A 379 -12.07 3.93 -18.97
CA VAL A 379 -12.79 5.11 -18.44
C VAL A 379 -13.87 5.51 -19.44
N ASP A 380 -15.01 4.83 -19.35
CA ASP A 380 -16.23 5.19 -20.08
C ASP A 380 -17.13 6.13 -19.26
N ASP A 381 -18.23 6.59 -19.87
CA ASP A 381 -19.20 7.50 -19.24
C ASP A 381 -19.68 6.99 -17.88
N GLN A 382 -19.92 5.67 -17.78
CA GLN A 382 -20.41 5.07 -16.56
C GLN A 382 -19.34 5.04 -15.46
N LEU A 383 -18.07 4.77 -15.79
CA LEU A 383 -17.00 4.79 -14.78
C LEU A 383 -16.76 6.23 -14.30
N ASP A 384 -16.72 7.17 -15.24
CA ASP A 384 -16.59 8.60 -14.94
C ASP A 384 -17.70 9.04 -13.97
N GLU A 385 -18.96 8.72 -14.28
CA GLU A 385 -20.10 9.03 -13.41
C GLU A 385 -19.96 8.40 -12.01
N ILE A 386 -19.60 7.12 -11.92
CA ILE A 386 -19.47 6.41 -10.65
C ILE A 386 -18.41 7.07 -9.76
N ILE A 387 -17.22 7.31 -10.31
CA ILE A 387 -16.08 7.82 -9.55
C ILE A 387 -16.22 9.30 -9.25
N SER A 388 -16.69 10.11 -10.20
CA SER A 388 -16.99 11.52 -9.97
C SER A 388 -18.08 11.71 -8.91
N THR A 389 -19.09 10.84 -8.90
CA THR A 389 -20.13 10.86 -7.85
C THR A 389 -19.54 10.48 -6.48
N PHE A 390 -18.67 9.46 -6.44
CA PHE A 390 -18.01 9.05 -5.20
C PHE A 390 -17.18 10.19 -4.58
N THR A 391 -16.33 10.84 -5.38
CA THR A 391 -15.49 11.96 -4.92
C THR A 391 -16.32 13.20 -4.59
N GLU A 392 -17.39 13.49 -5.35
CA GLU A 392 -18.32 14.58 -5.05
C GLU A 392 -19.05 14.36 -3.71
N ILE A 393 -19.54 13.14 -3.44
CA ILE A 393 -20.17 12.79 -2.16
C ILE A 393 -19.17 12.91 -1.02
N GLU A 394 -17.94 12.41 -1.19
CA GLU A 394 -16.92 12.49 -0.13
C GLU A 394 -16.63 13.95 0.25
N ARG A 395 -16.51 14.83 -0.74
CA ARG A 395 -16.28 16.26 -0.53
C ARG A 395 -17.44 16.97 0.16
N ARG A 396 -18.70 16.62 -0.18
CA ARG A 396 -19.89 17.33 0.32
C ARG A 396 -20.48 16.76 1.60
N ALA A 397 -20.47 15.43 1.73
CA ALA A 397 -21.15 14.68 2.78
C ALA A 397 -20.20 13.80 3.61
N GLY A 398 -18.90 13.80 3.29
CA GLY A 398 -17.88 13.08 4.04
C GLY A 398 -17.71 11.63 3.62
N ARG A 399 -16.61 11.04 4.11
CA ARG A 399 -16.13 9.70 3.73
C ARG A 399 -17.13 8.58 4.01
N ARG A 400 -17.91 8.67 5.09
CA ARG A 400 -18.91 7.62 5.42
C ARG A 400 -19.93 7.48 4.30
N ALA A 401 -20.47 8.61 3.83
CA ALA A 401 -21.49 8.63 2.80
C ALA A 401 -20.95 8.12 1.45
N SER A 402 -19.71 8.46 1.09
CA SER A 402 -19.10 7.96 -0.15
C SER A 402 -18.85 6.46 -0.09
N LEU A 403 -18.37 5.94 1.04
CA LEU A 403 -18.20 4.50 1.25
C LEU A 403 -19.53 3.74 1.28
N GLN A 404 -20.60 4.30 1.83
CA GLN A 404 -21.96 3.71 1.77
C GLN A 404 -22.47 3.62 0.33
N TYR A 405 -22.31 4.69 -0.45
CA TYR A 405 -22.60 4.68 -1.89
C TYR A 405 -21.80 3.59 -2.62
N ALA A 406 -20.50 3.46 -2.33
CA ALA A 406 -19.69 2.39 -2.91
C ALA A 406 -20.14 0.99 -2.46
N GLN A 407 -20.51 0.81 -1.18
CA GLN A 407 -21.01 -0.46 -0.64
C GLN A 407 -22.27 -0.90 -1.40
N GLU A 408 -23.23 0.00 -1.61
CA GLU A 408 -24.50 -0.30 -2.28
C GLU A 408 -24.31 -0.70 -3.74
N LEU A 409 -23.45 0.03 -4.47
CA LEU A 409 -23.06 -0.32 -5.84
C LEU A 409 -22.41 -1.70 -5.90
N LEU A 410 -21.50 -1.99 -4.97
CA LEU A 410 -20.73 -3.23 -4.97
C LEU A 410 -21.51 -4.41 -4.41
N SER A 411 -22.58 -4.20 -3.62
CA SER A 411 -23.44 -5.28 -3.11
C SER A 411 -24.44 -5.81 -4.14
N GLY A 412 -24.39 -5.34 -5.39
CA GLY A 412 -25.29 -5.78 -6.46
C GLY A 412 -26.58 -4.95 -6.57
N GLY A 413 -26.64 -3.79 -5.90
CA GLY A 413 -27.69 -2.80 -6.16
C GLY A 413 -27.55 -2.24 -7.57
N LYS A 414 -28.57 -2.41 -8.40
CA LYS A 414 -28.65 -1.77 -9.73
C LYS A 414 -28.89 -0.26 -9.54
N ILE A 415 -27.86 0.52 -9.26
CA ILE A 415 -27.96 1.97 -9.39
C ILE A 415 -27.91 2.31 -10.88
N THR A 416 -29.00 2.85 -11.41
CA THR A 416 -29.08 3.31 -12.81
C THR A 416 -28.67 4.78 -12.90
N GLY A 417 -28.22 5.26 -14.06
CA GLY A 417 -27.90 6.69 -14.26
C GLY A 417 -29.07 7.63 -13.91
N GLN A 418 -30.32 7.17 -14.07
CA GLN A 418 -31.51 7.90 -13.65
C GLN A 418 -31.60 8.08 -12.12
N MET A 419 -31.15 7.10 -11.34
CA MET A 419 -31.12 7.20 -9.87
C MET A 419 -30.05 8.19 -9.39
N ILE A 420 -28.91 8.25 -10.10
CA ILE A 420 -27.82 9.21 -9.82
C ILE A 420 -28.27 10.63 -10.18
N GLU A 421 -28.92 10.82 -11.33
CA GLU A 421 -29.44 12.12 -11.76
C GLU A 421 -30.57 12.63 -10.84
N ALA A 422 -31.44 11.75 -10.36
CA ALA A 422 -32.48 12.07 -9.39
C ALA A 422 -31.89 12.51 -8.03
N ALA A 423 -30.82 11.85 -7.57
CA ALA A 423 -30.11 12.22 -6.34
C ALA A 423 -29.54 13.65 -6.43
N ARG A 424 -28.92 13.94 -7.57
CA ARG A 424 -28.33 15.25 -7.84
C ARG A 424 -29.39 16.36 -7.89
N LYS A 425 -30.55 16.13 -8.53
CA LYS A 425 -31.64 17.11 -8.62
C LYS A 425 -32.28 17.45 -7.27
N ALA A 426 -32.38 16.48 -6.37
CA ALA A 426 -33.02 16.67 -5.07
C ALA A 426 -32.05 17.08 -3.95
N ASN A 427 -30.75 17.25 -4.24
CA ASN A 427 -29.70 17.57 -3.27
C ASN A 427 -29.66 16.59 -2.08
N ILE A 428 -30.03 15.34 -2.33
CA ILE A 428 -30.01 14.24 -1.35
C ILE A 428 -28.97 13.22 -1.82
N PRO A 429 -28.18 12.63 -0.92
CA PRO A 429 -27.25 11.56 -1.29
C PRO A 429 -27.98 10.42 -2.01
N SER A 430 -27.37 9.85 -3.05
CA SER A 430 -27.94 8.76 -3.86
C SER A 430 -28.35 7.53 -3.03
N TRP A 431 -27.64 7.26 -1.92
CA TRP A 431 -28.00 6.22 -0.94
C TRP A 431 -29.30 6.52 -0.19
N MET A 432 -29.66 7.79 -0.02
CA MET A 432 -30.91 8.19 0.62
C MET A 432 -32.11 7.89 -0.29
N LEU A 433 -31.96 7.99 -1.62
CA LEU A 433 -33.00 7.55 -2.56
C LEU A 433 -33.18 6.03 -2.57
N ALA A 434 -32.11 5.26 -2.41
CA ALA A 434 -32.18 3.80 -2.24
C ALA A 434 -32.80 3.40 -0.89
N ALA A 435 -32.58 4.18 0.18
CA ALA A 435 -33.17 3.97 1.49
C ALA A 435 -34.66 4.37 1.60
N ILE A 436 -35.15 5.29 0.76
CA ILE A 436 -36.56 5.74 0.75
C ILE A 436 -37.44 4.88 -0.20
N MET A 437 -36.85 4.16 -1.15
CA MET A 437 -37.59 3.30 -2.09
C MET A 437 -38.38 2.14 -1.42
N PRO A 438 -37.86 1.43 -0.39
CA PRO A 438 -38.66 0.44 0.33
C PRO A 438 -39.87 1.07 1.05
N THR A 439 -39.78 2.34 1.45
CA THR A 439 -40.87 3.06 2.12
C THR A 439 -41.90 3.65 1.16
N LEU A 440 -41.54 3.96 -0.09
CA LEU A 440 -42.51 4.38 -1.12
C LEU A 440 -43.39 3.22 -1.61
N GLY A 441 -42.84 2.00 -1.64
CA GLY A 441 -43.63 0.77 -1.86
C GLY A 441 -44.59 0.45 -0.72
N ALA A 442 -44.29 0.90 0.51
CA ALA A 442 -45.15 0.75 1.69
C ALA A 442 -46.19 1.88 1.84
N LEU A 443 -45.98 3.04 1.20
CA LEU A 443 -46.94 4.16 1.20
C LEU A 443 -48.04 4.03 0.14
N ASN A 444 -47.89 3.14 -0.86
CA ASN A 444 -48.96 2.76 -1.80
C ASN A 444 -49.91 1.68 -1.24
N ALA A 445 -49.77 1.32 0.05
CA ALA A 445 -50.64 0.37 0.75
C ALA A 445 -51.51 1.03 1.83
N ILE A 446 -51.84 2.31 1.67
CA ILE A 446 -52.97 2.92 2.37
C ILE A 446 -54.21 2.60 1.52
N PRO A 447 -55.19 1.83 2.02
CA PRO A 447 -56.43 1.66 1.30
C PRO A 447 -57.07 3.04 1.14
N GLU A 448 -57.55 3.35 -0.07
CA GLU A 448 -58.57 4.40 -0.21
C GLU A 448 -59.70 4.04 0.75
N GLU A 449 -59.90 4.86 1.79
CA GLU A 449 -61.14 4.86 2.55
C GLU A 449 -62.24 5.31 1.58
N ASP A 450 -62.90 4.31 0.99
CA ASP A 450 -64.28 4.43 0.56
C ASP A 450 -65.13 4.88 1.75
N GLY A 451 -65.84 6.00 1.59
CA GLY A 451 -67.05 6.21 2.38
C GLY A 451 -67.46 7.66 2.66
N THR A 452 -68.35 8.14 1.78
CA THR A 452 -69.51 9.03 2.04
C THR A 452 -69.29 10.48 2.47
#